data_AF-A0A060YHF5-F1
#
_entry.id   AF-A0A060YHF5-F1
#
_cell.length_a   1.000
_cell.length_b   1.000
_cell.length_c   1.000
_cell.angle_alpha   90.00
_cell.angle_beta   90.00
_cell.angle_gamma   90.00
#
_symmetry.space_group_name_H-M   'P 1'
#
loop_
_entity.id
_entity.type
_entity.pdbx_description
1 polymer ?
#
loop_
_entity_poly.entity_id
_entity_poly.type
_entity_poly.pdbx_seq_one_letter_code
_entity_poly.pdbx_strand_id
1 'polypeptide(L)'
;MIVCEEPNNRLDKFTGTMHWRKDRFPLDLDNMMLRGCRIRNTDECHGLVIFAGADTKIMRNGGKTRFKRTKIDELMNYMVYSIFVILILVCAGLAIGNSFWYEEVGSRAWYLYDGKDQTASYRGFLSFWGYIIVLNTMVPISLYVR
;
A
#
# COMPACT_ATOMS: atom_id res chain seq x y z
N MET A 1 -29.13 0.84 39.49
CA MET A 1 -27.77 0.56 38.97
C MET A 1 -27.87 -0.55 37.94
N ILE A 2 -27.18 -0.45 36.80
CA ILE A 2 -27.15 -1.51 35.79
C ILE A 2 -25.78 -2.19 35.86
N VAL A 3 -25.78 -3.51 35.96
CA VAL A 3 -24.58 -4.34 35.87
C VAL A 3 -24.70 -5.14 34.58
N CYS A 4 -23.71 -5.04 33.70
CA CYS A 4 -23.72 -5.71 32.40
C CYS A 4 -22.38 -6.42 32.15
N GLU A 5 -22.39 -7.39 31.24
CA GLU A 5 -21.17 -8.03 30.75
C GLU A 5 -20.20 -7.03 30.07
N GLU A 6 -18.94 -7.44 29.92
CA GLU A 6 -17.93 -6.66 29.21
C GLU A 6 -18.27 -6.50 27.71
N PRO A 7 -17.81 -5.41 27.05
CA PRO A 7 -18.04 -5.17 25.64
C PRO A 7 -17.51 -6.31 24.77
N ASN A 8 -18.41 -7.03 24.10
CA ASN A 8 -18.09 -8.15 23.22
C ASN A 8 -18.55 -7.89 21.77
N ASN A 9 -18.13 -8.75 20.84
CA ASN A 9 -18.51 -8.69 19.42
C ASN A 9 -19.72 -9.57 19.05
N ARG A 10 -20.35 -10.22 20.03
CA ARG A 10 -21.52 -11.08 19.82
C ARG A 10 -22.77 -10.20 19.74
N LEU A 11 -23.36 -10.13 18.54
CA LEU A 11 -24.57 -9.33 18.28
C LEU A 11 -25.85 -10.03 18.75
N ASP A 12 -25.79 -11.34 18.96
CA ASP A 12 -26.88 -12.25 19.29
C ASP A 12 -27.07 -12.49 20.79
N LYS A 13 -26.11 -12.05 21.61
CA LYS A 13 -26.14 -12.27 23.06
C LYS A 13 -25.87 -10.98 23.80
N PHE A 14 -26.70 -10.68 24.78
CA PHE A 14 -26.46 -9.63 25.78
C PHE A 14 -26.93 -10.14 27.14
N THR A 15 -26.16 -9.89 28.19
CA THR A 15 -26.59 -10.25 29.54
C THR A 15 -26.30 -9.10 30.49
N GLY A 16 -27.35 -8.59 31.11
CA GLY A 16 -27.27 -7.57 32.14
C GLY A 16 -28.32 -7.76 33.23
N THR A 17 -28.18 -7.00 34.31
CA THR A 17 -29.14 -6.96 35.40
C THR A 17 -29.32 -5.52 35.84
N MET A 18 -30.56 -5.04 35.76
CA MET A 18 -30.96 -3.75 36.29
C MET A 18 -31.43 -3.91 37.74
N HIS A 19 -30.73 -3.24 38.65
CA HIS A 19 -31.15 -3.08 40.03
C HIS A 19 -32.00 -1.82 40.16
N TRP A 20 -33.28 -2.00 40.46
CA TRP A 20 -34.21 -0.91 40.74
C TRP A 20 -34.84 -1.12 42.12
N ARG A 21 -34.60 -0.17 43.02
CA ARG A 21 -35.02 -0.26 44.43
C ARG A 21 -34.52 -1.55 45.11
N LYS A 22 -35.39 -2.54 45.33
CA LYS A 22 -35.07 -3.84 45.95
C LYS A 22 -35.15 -5.01 44.95
N ASP A 23 -35.60 -4.76 43.73
CA ASP A 23 -35.84 -5.79 42.72
C ASP A 23 -34.71 -5.82 41.67
N ARG A 24 -34.53 -7.01 41.09
CA ARG A 24 -33.54 -7.27 40.03
C ARG A 24 -34.27 -7.67 38.76
N PHE A 25 -34.06 -6.92 37.70
CA PHE A 25 -34.63 -7.20 36.38
C PHE A 25 -33.53 -7.68 35.44
N PRO A 26 -33.64 -8.89 34.87
CA PRO A 26 -32.69 -9.36 33.86
C PRO A 26 -32.87 -8.55 32.57
N LEU A 27 -31.75 -8.12 31.98
CA LEU A 27 -31.70 -7.48 30.68
C LEU A 27 -31.08 -8.48 29.68
N ASP A 28 -31.81 -8.75 28.62
CA ASP A 28 -31.40 -9.59 27.50
C ASP A 28 -31.34 -8.76 26.21
N LEU A 29 -30.98 -9.37 25.08
CA LEU A 29 -30.84 -8.71 23.79
C LEU A 29 -32.12 -8.00 23.34
N ASP A 30 -33.30 -8.56 23.62
CA ASP A 30 -34.60 -7.95 23.30
C ASP A 30 -34.82 -6.59 23.97
N ASN A 31 -34.15 -6.34 25.10
CA ASN A 31 -34.19 -5.07 25.83
C ASN A 31 -33.07 -4.11 25.41
N MET A 32 -32.24 -4.47 24.42
CA MET A 32 -31.08 -3.69 23.99
C MET A 32 -31.23 -3.20 22.55
N MET A 33 -31.16 -1.88 22.36
CA MET A 33 -31.09 -1.29 21.02
C MET A 33 -29.64 -1.12 20.58
N LEU A 34 -29.30 -1.70 19.42
CA LEU A 34 -27.95 -1.64 18.87
C LEU A 34 -27.72 -0.37 18.03
N ARG A 35 -26.48 0.13 18.05
CA ARG A 35 -26.05 1.22 17.17
C ARG A 35 -26.21 0.81 15.71
N GLY A 36 -26.97 1.60 14.95
CA GLY A 36 -27.26 1.36 13.52
C GLY A 36 -28.65 0.78 13.27
N CYS A 37 -29.37 0.33 14.31
CA CYS A 37 -30.78 0.00 14.19
C CYS A 37 -31.62 1.28 14.07
N ARG A 38 -32.68 1.23 13.26
CA ARG A 38 -33.64 2.32 13.09
C ARG A 38 -34.98 1.88 13.67
N ILE A 39 -35.47 2.62 14.66
CA ILE A 39 -36.78 2.40 15.27
C ILE A 39 -37.86 2.70 14.21
N ARG A 40 -38.89 1.85 14.15
CA ARG A 40 -40.05 1.99 13.27
C ARG A 40 -41.30 1.76 14.08
N ASN A 41 -42.41 2.38 13.66
CA ASN A 41 -43.74 2.16 14.26
C ASN A 41 -43.82 2.56 15.75
N THR A 42 -43.11 3.62 16.14
CA THR A 42 -43.14 4.21 17.49
C THR A 42 -42.78 5.69 17.36
N ASP A 43 -43.52 6.57 18.03
CA ASP A 43 -43.31 8.02 17.94
C ASP A 43 -42.06 8.45 18.71
N GLU A 44 -41.93 8.03 19.97
CA GLU A 44 -40.82 8.39 20.85
C GLU A 44 -40.30 7.18 21.62
N CYS A 45 -38.97 7.10 21.81
CA CYS A 45 -38.33 6.02 22.55
C CYS A 45 -37.29 6.58 23.52
N HIS A 46 -37.49 6.33 24.82
CA HIS A 46 -36.56 6.70 25.87
C HIS A 46 -35.74 5.49 26.30
N GLY A 47 -34.42 5.65 26.35
CA GLY A 47 -33.50 4.58 26.75
C GLY A 47 -32.28 5.12 27.46
N LEU A 48 -31.53 4.22 28.10
CA LEU A 48 -30.25 4.53 28.74
C LEU A 48 -29.10 4.00 27.88
N VAL A 49 -28.07 4.81 27.68
CA VAL A 49 -26.86 4.39 26.97
C VAL A 49 -26.02 3.48 27.86
N ILE A 50 -25.85 2.22 27.44
CA ILE A 50 -25.00 1.23 28.14
C ILE A 50 -23.58 1.22 27.56
N PHE A 51 -23.44 1.20 26.23
CA PHE A 51 -22.14 1.23 25.55
C PHE A 51 -22.07 2.42 24.58
N ALA A 52 -20.93 3.11 24.56
CA ALA A 52 -20.69 4.26 23.69
C ALA A 52 -19.43 4.08 22.83
N GLY A 53 -19.43 4.68 21.64
CA GLY A 53 -18.26 4.70 20.75
C GLY A 53 -17.75 3.30 20.37
N ALA A 54 -16.47 3.05 20.64
CA ALA A 54 -15.75 1.82 20.29
C ALA A 54 -16.23 0.57 21.07
N ASP A 55 -16.97 0.76 22.16
CA ASP A 55 -17.52 -0.34 22.96
C ASP A 55 -18.86 -0.84 22.45
N THR A 56 -19.45 -0.16 21.46
CA THR A 56 -20.66 -0.67 20.81
C THR A 56 -20.37 -1.98 20.06
N LYS A 57 -21.28 -2.95 20.16
CA LYS A 57 -21.16 -4.27 19.52
C LYS A 57 -20.86 -4.18 18.02
N ILE A 58 -21.44 -3.21 17.31
CA ILE A 58 -21.16 -2.97 15.88
C ILE A 58 -19.73 -2.51 15.60
N MET A 59 -19.13 -1.72 16.49
CA MET A 59 -17.73 -1.28 16.34
C MET A 59 -16.75 -2.38 16.74
N ARG A 60 -17.13 -3.24 17.70
CA ARG A 60 -16.38 -4.46 18.04
C ARG A 60 -16.44 -5.52 16.93
N ASN A 61 -17.55 -5.60 16.20
CA ASN A 61 -17.68 -6.49 15.03
C ASN A 61 -17.11 -5.85 13.74
N GLY A 62 -17.08 -4.52 13.67
CA GLY A 62 -16.43 -3.76 12.61
C GLY A 62 -14.93 -3.89 12.74
N GLY A 63 -14.36 -4.92 12.11
CA GLY A 63 -12.91 -5.15 12.08
C GLY A 63 -12.14 -3.89 11.70
N LYS A 64 -10.87 -3.82 12.12
CA LYS A 64 -10.01 -2.66 11.84
C LYS A 64 -10.00 -2.36 10.34
N THR A 65 -10.24 -1.11 9.97
CA THR A 65 -10.13 -0.64 8.58
C THR A 65 -8.73 -0.93 8.08
N ARG A 66 -8.58 -2.02 7.33
CA ARG A 66 -7.31 -2.38 6.72
C ARG A 66 -7.16 -1.54 5.47
N PHE A 67 -6.08 -0.78 5.38
CA PHE A 67 -5.68 -0.15 4.12
C PHE A 67 -5.54 -1.24 3.06
N LYS A 68 -6.45 -1.23 2.08
CA LYS A 68 -6.38 -2.13 0.93
C LYS A 68 -5.23 -1.64 0.05
N ARG A 69 -4.06 -2.29 0.16
CA ARG A 69 -3.07 -2.23 -0.93
C ARG A 69 -3.66 -2.99 -2.10
N THR A 70 -3.67 -2.36 -3.26
CA THR A 70 -4.24 -2.98 -4.45
C THR A 70 -3.20 -3.97 -4.98
N LYS A 71 -3.60 -5.13 -5.51
CA LYS A 71 -2.67 -6.03 -6.21
C LYS A 71 -1.92 -5.33 -7.36
N ILE A 72 -2.49 -4.22 -7.86
CA ILE A 72 -1.89 -3.32 -8.83
C ILE A 72 -0.62 -2.65 -8.28
N ASP A 73 -0.55 -2.33 -6.98
CA ASP A 73 0.66 -1.75 -6.37
C ASP A 73 1.84 -2.74 -6.44
N GLU A 74 1.57 -4.03 -6.21
CA GLU A 74 2.57 -5.09 -6.28
C GLU A 74 3.03 -5.35 -7.72
N LEU A 75 2.09 -5.41 -8.67
CA LEU A 75 2.39 -5.56 -10.09
C LEU A 75 3.22 -4.38 -10.63
N MET A 76 2.87 -3.16 -10.21
CA MET A 76 3.58 -1.95 -10.60
C MET A 76 5.05 -2.02 -10.14
N ASN A 77 5.30 -2.46 -8.91
CA ASN A 77 6.66 -2.60 -8.39
C ASN A 77 7.45 -3.65 -9.19
N TYR A 78 6.82 -4.77 -9.56
CA TYR A 78 7.43 -5.80 -10.41
C TYR A 78 7.81 -5.26 -11.81
N MET A 79 6.95 -4.45 -12.41
CA MET A 79 7.23 -3.79 -13.70
C MET A 79 8.40 -2.80 -13.60
N VAL A 80 8.56 -2.08 -12.48
CA VAL A 80 9.74 -1.22 -12.25
C VAL A 80 11.02 -2.04 -12.30
N TYR A 81 11.07 -3.13 -11.54
CA TYR A 81 12.24 -4.00 -11.51
C TYR A 81 12.58 -4.57 -12.89
N SER A 82 11.58 -4.98 -13.67
CA SER A 82 11.84 -5.50 -15.02
C SER A 82 12.41 -4.44 -15.96
N ILE A 83 11.90 -3.20 -15.92
CA ILE A 83 12.42 -2.09 -16.72
C ILE A 83 13.87 -1.78 -16.35
N PHE A 84 14.22 -1.75 -15.06
CA PHE A 84 15.60 -1.52 -14.61
C PHE A 84 16.57 -2.60 -15.11
N VAL A 85 16.15 -3.87 -15.07
CA VAL A 85 16.97 -4.98 -15.58
C VAL A 85 17.19 -4.84 -17.09
N ILE A 86 16.13 -4.57 -17.86
CA ILE A 86 16.23 -4.37 -19.32
C ILE A 86 17.12 -3.17 -19.64
N LEU A 87 16.98 -2.07 -18.91
CA LEU A 87 17.80 -0.87 -19.07
C LEU A 87 19.29 -1.18 -18.93
N ILE A 88 19.68 -1.91 -17.87
CA ILE A 88 21.08 -2.30 -17.63
C ILE A 88 21.60 -3.18 -18.77
N LEU A 89 20.80 -4.15 -19.23
CA LEU A 89 21.19 -5.04 -20.33
C LEU A 89 21.40 -4.28 -21.64
N VAL A 90 20.51 -3.34 -21.98
CA VAL A 90 20.64 -2.52 -23.19
C VAL A 90 21.87 -1.60 -23.07
N CYS A 91 22.07 -0.94 -21.93
CA CYS A 91 23.26 -0.09 -21.72
C CYS A 91 24.56 -0.90 -21.82
N ALA A 92 24.60 -2.11 -21.28
CA ALA A 92 25.76 -2.99 -21.39
C ALA A 92 26.02 -3.42 -22.84
N GLY A 93 24.97 -3.81 -23.58
CA GLY A 93 25.08 -4.17 -24.99
C GLY A 93 25.58 -3.00 -25.86
N LEU A 94 25.05 -1.79 -25.63
CA LEU A 94 25.49 -0.59 -26.33
C LEU A 94 26.93 -0.20 -25.97
N ALA A 95 27.33 -0.33 -24.70
CA ALA A 95 28.71 -0.05 -24.27
C ALA A 95 29.71 -1.02 -24.91
N ILE A 96 29.37 -2.32 -24.98
CA ILE A 96 30.19 -3.34 -25.64
C ILE A 96 30.28 -3.06 -27.15
N GLY A 97 29.14 -2.80 -27.80
CA GLY A 97 29.09 -2.45 -29.22
C GLY A 97 29.90 -1.20 -29.55
N ASN A 98 29.82 -0.17 -28.70
CA ASN A 98 30.62 1.05 -28.84
C ASN A 98 32.12 0.77 -28.68
N SER A 99 32.52 -0.09 -27.74
CA SER A 99 33.91 -0.49 -27.55
C SER A 99 34.48 -1.21 -28.78
N PHE A 100 33.74 -2.16 -29.35
CA PHE A 100 34.16 -2.87 -30.56
C PHE A 100 34.22 -1.93 -31.78
N TRP A 101 33.19 -1.11 -31.99
CA TRP A 101 33.15 -0.15 -33.10
C TRP A 101 34.29 0.86 -33.02
N TYR A 102 34.64 1.31 -31.81
CA TYR A 102 35.73 2.26 -31.62
C TYR A 102 37.10 1.64 -31.97
N GLU A 103 37.32 0.37 -31.65
CA GLU A 103 38.55 -0.34 -31.98
C GLU A 103 38.72 -0.50 -33.50
N GLU A 104 37.65 -0.86 -34.21
CA GLU A 104 37.68 -1.20 -35.63
C GLU A 104 37.66 0.04 -36.56
N VAL A 105 36.81 1.03 -36.25
CA VAL A 105 36.55 2.20 -37.10
C VAL A 105 36.99 3.50 -36.45
N GLY A 106 36.71 3.65 -35.15
CA GLY A 106 36.98 4.89 -34.40
C GLY A 106 38.47 5.25 -34.29
N SER A 107 39.35 4.26 -34.10
CA SER A 107 40.79 4.48 -33.97
C SER A 107 41.47 4.90 -35.29
N ARG A 108 40.86 4.56 -36.43
CA ARG A 108 41.36 4.87 -37.78
C ARG A 108 40.87 6.21 -38.32
N ALA A 109 39.81 6.76 -37.74
CA ALA A 109 39.22 8.03 -38.17
C ALA A 109 39.90 9.22 -37.47
N TRP A 110 40.69 9.99 -38.23
CA TRP A 110 41.48 11.12 -37.72
C TRP A 110 40.65 12.21 -37.00
N TYR A 111 39.36 12.32 -37.32
CA TYR A 111 38.43 13.31 -36.75
C TYR A 111 37.70 12.82 -35.48
N LEU A 112 37.79 11.54 -35.16
CA LEU A 112 37.18 10.89 -33.97
C LEU A 112 38.21 10.55 -32.89
N TYR A 113 39.48 10.87 -33.14
CA TYR A 113 40.59 10.62 -32.23
C TYR A 113 40.53 11.64 -31.07
N ASP A 114 40.10 11.17 -29.90
CA ASP A 114 39.92 11.99 -28.68
C ASP A 114 41.25 12.40 -28.01
N GLY A 115 42.42 12.05 -28.58
CA GLY A 115 43.74 12.44 -28.06
C GLY A 115 44.11 11.90 -26.68
N LYS A 116 43.21 11.14 -26.05
CA LYS A 116 43.40 10.52 -24.75
C LYS A 116 43.63 9.02 -24.93
N ASP A 117 44.84 8.54 -24.63
CA ASP A 117 45.19 7.10 -24.58
C ASP A 117 44.54 6.41 -23.37
N GLN A 118 43.22 6.40 -23.36
CA GLN A 118 42.42 5.75 -22.33
C GLN A 118 42.27 4.27 -22.71
N THR A 119 42.48 3.38 -21.75
CA THR A 119 42.26 1.93 -21.92
C THR A 119 40.85 1.68 -22.45
N ALA A 120 40.69 0.73 -23.38
CA ALA A 120 39.39 0.37 -23.97
C ALA A 120 38.31 0.10 -22.90
N SER A 121 38.69 -0.56 -21.80
CA SER A 121 37.82 -0.81 -20.65
C SER A 121 37.30 0.46 -19.98
N TYR A 122 38.12 1.51 -19.86
CA TYR A 122 37.73 2.78 -19.26
C TYR A 122 36.77 3.57 -20.16
N ARG A 123 36.98 3.53 -21.47
CA ARG A 123 36.06 4.13 -22.45
C ARG A 123 34.71 3.41 -22.49
N GLY A 124 34.72 2.07 -22.44
CA GLY A 124 33.49 1.27 -22.31
C GLY A 124 32.74 1.58 -21.02
N PHE A 125 33.45 1.75 -19.91
CA PHE A 125 32.86 2.13 -18.63
C PHE A 125 32.20 3.52 -18.66
N LEU A 126 32.86 4.52 -19.25
CA LEU A 126 32.26 5.86 -19.41
C LEU A 126 31.06 5.84 -20.35
N SER A 127 31.14 5.07 -21.45
CA SER A 127 30.05 4.92 -22.41
C SER A 127 28.82 4.27 -21.77
N PHE A 128 29.03 3.26 -20.91
CA PHE A 128 27.97 2.60 -20.14
C PHE A 128 27.18 3.58 -19.27
N TRP A 129 27.86 4.41 -18.48
CA TRP A 129 27.21 5.44 -17.67
C TRP A 129 26.53 6.52 -18.52
N GLY A 130 27.11 6.88 -19.66
CA GLY A 130 26.49 7.79 -20.63
C GLY A 130 25.16 7.25 -21.16
N TYR A 131 25.12 5.97 -21.55
CA TYR A 131 23.89 5.35 -22.04
C TYR A 131 22.82 5.22 -20.95
N ILE A 132 23.19 4.97 -19.70
CA ILE A 132 22.24 4.99 -18.57
C ILE A 132 21.56 6.36 -18.45
N ILE A 133 22.32 7.45 -18.56
CA ILE A 133 21.76 8.81 -18.44
C ILE A 133 20.80 9.09 -19.60
N VAL A 134 21.19 8.76 -20.83
CA VAL A 134 20.35 8.97 -22.03
C VAL A 134 19.06 8.14 -21.95
N LEU A 135 19.17 6.88 -21.55
CA LEU A 135 18.04 5.95 -21.47
C LEU A 135 17.26 6.04 -20.15
N ASN A 136 17.64 6.89 -19.20
CA ASN A 136 16.90 7.10 -17.95
C ASN A 136 15.45 7.56 -18.20
N THR A 137 15.22 8.23 -19.32
CA THR A 137 13.88 8.63 -19.82
C THR A 137 12.94 7.46 -20.13
N MET A 138 13.48 6.24 -20.28
CA MET A 138 12.71 5.01 -20.48
C MET A 138 12.02 4.55 -19.19
N VAL A 139 12.49 5.01 -18.02
CA VAL A 139 11.81 4.77 -16.74
C VAL A 139 10.78 5.89 -16.53
N PRO A 140 9.47 5.62 -16.65
CA PRO A 140 8.47 6.66 -16.49
C PRO A 140 8.42 7.16 -15.04
N ILE A 141 8.77 8.44 -14.84
CA ILE A 141 8.67 9.14 -13.54
C ILE A 141 7.22 9.13 -13.03
N SER A 142 6.24 9.08 -13.95
CA SER A 142 4.81 9.00 -13.65
C SER A 142 4.38 7.74 -12.91
N LEU A 143 5.20 6.68 -12.89
CA LEU A 143 4.89 5.46 -12.15
C LEU A 143 5.11 5.63 -10.64
N TYR A 144 5.96 6.59 -10.24
CA TYR A 144 6.29 6.84 -8.83
C TYR A 144 5.31 7.81 -8.17
N VAL A 145 4.60 8.61 -8.97
CA VAL A 145 3.58 9.55 -8.48
C VAL A 145 2.24 8.81 -8.41
N ARG A 146 2.01 8.14 -7.29
CA ARG A 146 0.66 7.81 -6.80
C ARG A 146 0.32 8.67 -5.60
#